data_AF-A0A4Y9YJB7-F1
#
_entry.id   AF-A0A4Y9YJB7-F1
#
_cell.length_a   1.000
_cell.length_b   1.000
_cell.length_c   1.000
_cell.angle_alpha   90.00
_cell.angle_beta   90.00
_cell.angle_gamma   90.00
#
_symmetry.space_group_name_H-M   'P 1'
#
loop_
_entity.id
_entity.type
_entity.pdbx_description
1 polymer ?
#
loop_
_entity_poly.entity_id
_entity_poly.type
_entity_poly.pdbx_seq_one_letter_code
_entity_poly.pdbx_strand_id
1 'polypeptide(L)'
;MGKSQKQRAMRRHNPMRVPDSHLPQGLASASSSSSKGAAILPIIQKMGGLDPLERKWACVAVSSLIQNDPSTRRLLQGKNIVGALITRLSDGEEEVVVEAAGALRNLCVDGGYDICAEMYNKHIIAPLQMFIPKISTTLSQFLESPKTAPENAQKVVYEFADNVITILWCLSETSNKALNAVNELSLVPFLMSFLISRDRLPITTVTSAGKPL
;
A
#
# COMPACT_ATOMS: atom_id res chain seq x y z
N MET A 1 20.78 77.18 -9.91
CA MET A 1 19.64 76.36 -10.39
C MET A 1 20.06 74.88 -10.34
N GLY A 2 19.58 74.10 -9.36
CA GLY A 2 19.94 72.68 -9.23
C GLY A 2 18.68 71.81 -9.24
N LYS A 3 18.49 71.01 -10.30
CA LYS A 3 17.40 70.02 -10.38
C LYS A 3 17.87 68.72 -9.72
N SER A 4 17.24 68.35 -8.60
CA SER A 4 17.55 67.15 -7.82
C SER A 4 17.05 65.87 -8.53
N GLN A 5 17.93 64.87 -8.67
CA GLN A 5 17.62 63.55 -9.23
C GLN A 5 16.76 62.74 -8.25
N LYS A 6 15.58 62.29 -8.70
CA LYS A 6 14.71 61.38 -7.95
C LYS A 6 15.36 59.99 -7.87
N GLN A 7 15.87 59.60 -6.70
CA GLN A 7 16.32 58.23 -6.44
C GLN A 7 15.16 57.25 -6.59
N ARG A 8 15.34 56.21 -7.43
CA ARG A 8 14.40 55.09 -7.56
C ARG A 8 14.42 54.29 -6.25
N ALA A 9 13.26 54.25 -5.58
CA ALA A 9 13.06 53.46 -4.38
C ALA A 9 13.38 51.98 -4.64
N MET A 10 14.36 51.43 -3.91
CA MET A 10 14.66 50.01 -3.95
C MET A 10 13.43 49.23 -3.46
N ARG A 11 12.94 48.30 -4.30
CA ARG A 11 11.85 47.38 -3.94
C ARG A 11 12.29 46.57 -2.72
N ARG A 12 11.50 46.65 -1.65
CA ARG A 12 11.67 45.84 -0.43
C ARG A 12 11.68 44.36 -0.81
N HIS A 13 12.67 43.63 -0.30
CA HIS A 13 12.80 42.18 -0.51
C HIS A 13 11.59 41.48 0.09
N ASN A 14 10.83 40.74 -0.72
CA ASN A 14 9.68 39.96 -0.24
C ASN A 14 10.18 38.59 0.25
N PRO A 15 10.15 38.30 1.56
CA PRO A 15 10.72 37.08 2.13
C PRO A 15 9.96 35.80 1.72
N MET A 16 8.76 35.91 1.15
CA MET A 16 8.03 34.77 0.56
C MET A 16 8.28 34.57 -0.94
N ARG A 17 9.07 35.43 -1.59
CA ARG A 17 9.37 35.27 -3.02
C ARG A 17 10.43 34.18 -3.20
N VAL A 18 10.03 33.08 -3.82
CA VAL A 18 10.96 32.03 -4.28
C VAL A 18 11.95 32.66 -5.28
N PRO A 19 13.27 32.49 -5.11
CA PRO A 19 14.25 33.05 -6.03
C PRO A 19 14.03 32.54 -7.46
N ASP A 20 14.20 33.43 -8.45
CA ASP A 20 13.95 33.13 -9.88
C ASP A 20 14.79 31.96 -10.40
N SER A 21 15.91 31.62 -9.75
CA SER A 21 16.72 30.43 -10.03
C SER A 21 16.01 29.10 -9.73
N HIS A 22 15.05 29.08 -8.80
CA HIS A 22 14.28 27.89 -8.42
C HIS A 22 12.92 27.78 -9.14
N LEU A 23 12.49 28.84 -9.84
CA LEU A 23 11.23 28.84 -10.60
C LEU A 23 11.20 27.76 -11.70
N PRO A 24 12.25 27.56 -12.53
CA PRO A 24 12.25 26.55 -13.58
C PRO A 24 12.07 25.13 -13.03
N GLN A 25 12.71 24.84 -11.90
CA GLN A 25 12.63 23.53 -11.25
C GLN A 25 11.26 23.31 -10.62
N GLY A 26 10.69 24.32 -9.96
CA GLY A 26 9.30 24.28 -9.46
C GLY A 26 8.27 24.10 -10.57
N LEU A 27 8.44 24.77 -11.72
CA LEU A 27 7.58 24.64 -12.89
C LEU A 27 7.68 23.25 -13.53
N ALA A 28 8.88 22.68 -13.65
CA ALA A 28 9.08 21.33 -14.17
C ALA A 28 8.48 20.25 -13.24
N SER A 29 8.68 20.39 -11.92
CA SER A 29 8.05 19.53 -10.91
C SER A 29 6.52 19.65 -10.91
N ALA A 30 5.98 20.87 -11.03
CA ALA A 30 4.54 21.07 -11.16
C ALA A 30 3.98 20.44 -12.44
N SER A 31 4.65 20.63 -13.58
CA SER A 31 4.23 20.11 -14.88
C SER A 31 4.22 18.57 -14.90
N SER A 32 5.29 17.94 -14.41
CA SER A 32 5.38 16.48 -14.28
C SER A 32 4.39 15.89 -13.27
N SER A 33 4.10 16.61 -12.17
CA SER A 33 3.05 16.20 -11.22
C SER A 33 1.65 16.25 -11.85
N SER A 34 1.41 17.22 -12.75
CA SER A 34 0.12 17.41 -13.41
C SER A 34 -0.17 16.31 -14.45
N SER A 35 0.85 15.90 -15.22
CA SER A 35 0.71 14.79 -16.19
C SER A 35 0.55 13.44 -15.50
N LYS A 36 1.30 13.18 -14.42
CA LYS A 36 1.11 11.99 -13.58
C LYS A 36 -0.26 11.97 -12.91
N GLY A 37 -0.74 13.14 -12.45
CA GLY A 37 -2.06 13.28 -11.85
C GLY A 37 -3.20 12.94 -12.82
N ALA A 38 -3.05 13.32 -14.09
CA ALA A 38 -4.00 12.97 -15.14
C ALA A 38 -4.02 11.45 -15.42
N ALA A 39 -2.88 10.76 -15.32
CA ALA A 39 -2.79 9.32 -15.53
C ALA A 39 -3.34 8.49 -14.34
N ILE A 40 -3.28 9.03 -13.11
CA ILE A 40 -3.75 8.36 -11.90
C ILE A 40 -5.27 8.40 -11.76
N LEU A 41 -5.91 9.48 -12.21
CA LEU A 41 -7.35 9.66 -12.04
C LEU A 41 -8.18 8.52 -12.67
N PRO A 42 -7.91 8.06 -13.91
CA PRO A 42 -8.58 6.90 -14.50
C PRO A 42 -8.42 5.62 -13.66
N ILE A 43 -7.27 5.42 -13.03
CA ILE A 43 -6.99 4.23 -12.22
C ILE A 43 -7.89 4.21 -10.99
N ILE A 44 -8.02 5.34 -10.29
CA ILE A 44 -8.88 5.46 -9.11
C ILE A 44 -10.36 5.31 -9.50
N GLN A 45 -10.76 5.86 -10.64
CA GLN A 45 -12.13 5.70 -11.16
C GLN A 45 -12.45 4.24 -11.48
N LYS A 46 -11.55 3.54 -12.19
CA LYS A 46 -11.68 2.11 -12.49
C LYS A 46 -11.68 1.25 -11.24
N MET A 47 -10.88 1.60 -10.23
CA MET A 47 -10.90 0.94 -8.92
C MET A 47 -12.27 1.02 -8.25
N GLY A 48 -12.97 2.16 -8.39
CA GLY A 48 -14.32 2.37 -7.87
C GLY A 48 -15.45 1.84 -8.76
N GLY A 49 -15.14 1.28 -9.92
CA GLY A 49 -16.11 0.84 -10.92
C GLY A 49 -16.88 -0.42 -10.53
N LEU A 50 -17.92 -0.72 -11.32
CA LEU A 50 -18.75 -1.93 -11.13
C LEU A 50 -18.08 -3.18 -11.72
N ASP A 51 -17.24 -3.02 -12.76
CA ASP A 51 -16.57 -4.13 -13.44
C ASP A 51 -15.40 -4.70 -12.61
N PRO A 52 -15.47 -5.98 -12.19
CA PRO A 52 -14.38 -6.68 -11.52
C PRO A 52 -13.03 -6.59 -12.24
N LEU A 53 -13.03 -6.66 -13.58
CA LEU A 53 -11.80 -6.67 -14.35
C LEU A 53 -11.11 -5.30 -14.29
N GLU A 54 -11.88 -4.21 -14.33
CA GLU A 54 -11.37 -2.86 -14.14
C GLU A 54 -10.86 -2.63 -12.72
N ARG A 55 -11.57 -3.14 -11.70
CA ARG A 55 -11.14 -3.04 -10.30
C ARG A 55 -9.82 -3.77 -10.07
N LYS A 56 -9.71 -5.00 -10.59
CA LYS A 56 -8.48 -5.80 -10.53
C LYS A 56 -7.32 -5.09 -11.23
N TRP A 57 -7.55 -4.68 -12.49
CA TRP A 57 -6.55 -3.95 -13.26
C TRP A 57 -6.06 -2.70 -12.53
N ALA A 58 -6.97 -1.97 -11.89
CA ALA A 58 -6.59 -0.78 -11.14
C ALA A 58 -5.71 -1.11 -9.92
N CYS A 59 -5.97 -2.19 -9.19
CA CYS A 59 -5.12 -2.63 -8.08
C CYS A 59 -3.70 -3.01 -8.55
N VAL A 60 -3.62 -3.76 -9.65
CA VAL A 60 -2.34 -4.13 -10.30
C VAL A 60 -1.58 -2.88 -10.77
N ALA A 61 -2.28 -1.95 -11.44
CA ALA A 61 -1.68 -0.72 -11.93
C ALA A 61 -1.10 0.13 -10.79
N VAL A 62 -1.84 0.25 -9.68
CA VAL A 62 -1.37 0.95 -8.48
C VAL A 62 -0.13 0.27 -7.90
N SER A 63 -0.15 -1.05 -7.74
CA SER A 63 0.99 -1.83 -7.25
C SER A 63 2.26 -1.56 -8.06
N SER A 64 2.15 -1.59 -9.40
CA SER A 64 3.26 -1.28 -10.31
C SER A 64 3.74 0.17 -10.19
N LEU A 65 2.83 1.14 -10.10
CA LEU A 65 3.20 2.55 -9.96
C LEU A 65 3.94 2.85 -8.64
N ILE A 66 3.55 2.18 -7.55
CA ILE A 66 4.19 2.32 -6.23
C ILE A 66 5.65 1.88 -6.27
N GLN A 67 5.93 0.74 -6.90
CA GLN A 67 7.27 0.16 -6.98
C GLN A 67 8.22 0.99 -7.85
N ASN A 68 7.71 1.59 -8.93
CA ASN A 68 8.54 2.25 -9.93
C ASN A 68 8.92 3.70 -9.58
N ASP A 69 8.12 4.42 -8.79
CA ASP A 69 8.35 5.86 -8.58
C ASP A 69 7.86 6.39 -7.20
N PRO A 70 8.78 6.76 -6.29
CA PRO A 70 8.44 7.35 -4.99
C PRO A 70 7.60 8.64 -5.08
N SER A 71 7.75 9.45 -6.13
CA SER A 71 6.97 10.67 -6.30
C SER A 71 5.50 10.39 -6.64
N THR A 72 5.24 9.30 -7.37
CA THR A 72 3.89 8.82 -7.68
C THR A 72 3.16 8.30 -6.44
N ARG A 73 3.86 7.67 -5.51
CA ARG A 73 3.31 7.25 -4.21
C ARG A 73 2.70 8.42 -3.44
N ARG A 74 3.43 9.53 -3.28
CA ARG A 74 2.95 10.75 -2.60
C ARG A 74 1.70 11.32 -3.28
N LEU A 75 1.66 11.28 -4.61
CA LEU A 75 0.53 11.75 -5.39
C LEU A 75 -0.71 10.85 -5.20
N LEU A 76 -0.52 9.52 -5.20
CA LEU A 76 -1.58 8.54 -4.92
C LEU A 76 -2.13 8.69 -3.50
N GLN A 77 -1.27 8.91 -2.50
CA GLN A 77 -1.67 9.21 -1.12
C GLN A 77 -2.59 10.43 -1.05
N GLY A 78 -2.22 11.53 -1.73
CA GLY A 78 -3.04 12.74 -1.82
C GLY A 78 -4.41 12.53 -2.49
N LYS A 79 -4.65 11.37 -3.12
CA LYS A 79 -5.92 10.96 -3.71
C LYS A 79 -6.63 9.83 -2.93
N ASN A 80 -6.24 9.60 -1.67
CA ASN A 80 -6.84 8.60 -0.78
C ASN A 80 -6.72 7.15 -1.34
N ILE A 81 -5.59 6.81 -1.96
CA ILE A 81 -5.38 5.47 -2.50
C ILE A 81 -5.46 4.38 -1.43
N VAL A 82 -4.99 4.67 -0.21
CA VAL A 82 -5.00 3.73 0.91
C VAL A 82 -6.44 3.33 1.25
N GLY A 83 -7.34 4.31 1.38
CA GLY A 83 -8.75 4.03 1.64
C GLY A 83 -9.43 3.29 0.49
N ALA A 84 -9.10 3.63 -0.76
CA ALA A 84 -9.64 2.95 -1.93
C ALA A 84 -9.24 1.46 -1.95
N LEU A 85 -7.97 1.15 -1.69
CA LEU A 85 -7.47 -0.22 -1.62
C LEU A 85 -8.04 -0.99 -0.42
N ILE A 86 -8.13 -0.37 0.77
CA ILE A 86 -8.76 -1.01 1.94
C ILE A 86 -10.21 -1.40 1.64
N THR A 87 -10.95 -0.55 0.92
CA THR A 87 -12.32 -0.86 0.48
C THR A 87 -12.38 -2.10 -0.41
N ARG A 88 -11.33 -2.35 -1.21
CA ARG A 88 -11.22 -3.54 -2.09
C ARG A 88 -10.84 -4.81 -1.34
N LEU A 89 -10.46 -4.76 -0.06
CA LEU A 89 -10.29 -5.97 0.75
C LEU A 89 -11.62 -6.69 1.04
N SER A 90 -12.75 -5.99 0.90
CA SER A 90 -14.10 -6.54 1.03
C SER A 90 -14.81 -6.68 -0.33
N ASP A 91 -14.05 -6.77 -1.42
CA ASP A 91 -14.62 -6.94 -2.75
C ASP A 91 -15.32 -8.31 -2.89
N GLY A 92 -16.32 -8.38 -3.78
CA GLY A 92 -17.03 -9.64 -4.06
C GLY A 92 -16.17 -10.64 -4.85
N GLU A 93 -15.09 -10.16 -5.46
CA GLU A 93 -14.24 -10.94 -6.36
C GLU A 93 -12.87 -11.19 -5.72
N GLU A 94 -12.53 -12.46 -5.50
CA GLU A 94 -11.32 -12.85 -4.76
C GLU A 94 -10.04 -12.33 -5.39
N GLU A 95 -9.95 -12.32 -6.73
CA GLU A 95 -8.78 -11.78 -7.43
C GLU A 95 -8.57 -10.28 -7.12
N VAL A 96 -9.65 -9.51 -6.96
CA VAL A 96 -9.56 -8.09 -6.61
C VAL A 96 -9.02 -7.94 -5.17
N VAL A 97 -9.47 -8.79 -4.25
CA VAL A 97 -9.02 -8.80 -2.85
C VAL A 97 -7.52 -9.10 -2.76
N VAL A 98 -7.06 -10.12 -3.51
CA VAL A 98 -5.65 -10.52 -3.54
C VAL A 98 -4.77 -9.40 -4.08
N GLU A 99 -5.15 -8.78 -5.20
CA GLU A 99 -4.38 -7.68 -5.80
C GLU A 99 -4.39 -6.42 -4.92
N ALA A 100 -5.51 -6.13 -4.25
CA ALA A 100 -5.59 -5.02 -3.31
C ALA A 100 -4.67 -5.23 -2.09
N ALA A 101 -4.64 -6.44 -1.53
CA ALA A 101 -3.73 -6.79 -0.45
C ALA A 101 -2.25 -6.69 -0.89
N GLY A 102 -1.92 -7.15 -2.09
CA GLY A 102 -0.57 -7.00 -2.67
C GLY A 102 -0.15 -5.54 -2.84
N ALA A 103 -1.04 -4.69 -3.34
CA ALA A 103 -0.79 -3.26 -3.46
C ALA A 103 -0.60 -2.58 -2.09
N LEU A 104 -1.41 -2.94 -1.08
CA LEU A 104 -1.29 -2.43 0.29
C LEU A 104 0.01 -2.88 0.96
N ARG A 105 0.45 -4.12 0.72
CA ARG A 105 1.74 -4.63 1.18
C ARG A 105 2.91 -3.82 0.60
N ASN A 106 2.86 -3.49 -0.68
CA ASN A 106 3.90 -2.65 -1.29
C ASN A 106 3.85 -1.21 -0.75
N LEU A 107 2.65 -0.69 -0.46
CA LEU A 107 2.50 0.61 0.19
C LEU A 107 3.13 0.64 1.58
N CYS A 108 2.90 -0.37 2.43
CA CYS A 108 3.44 -0.37 3.79
C CYS A 108 4.96 -0.57 3.81
N VAL A 109 5.50 -1.46 2.98
CA VAL A 109 6.95 -1.73 2.91
C VAL A 109 7.73 -0.50 2.46
N ASP A 110 7.33 0.11 1.35
CA ASP A 110 8.10 1.20 0.77
C ASP A 110 7.64 2.60 1.26
N GLY A 111 6.43 2.70 1.82
CA GLY A 111 5.84 3.96 2.30
C GLY A 111 6.18 4.29 3.74
N GLY A 112 6.68 3.32 4.50
CA GLY A 112 7.12 3.48 5.87
C GLY A 112 6.00 3.84 6.86
N TYR A 113 6.40 4.35 8.02
CA TYR A 113 5.54 4.56 9.18
C TYR A 113 4.30 5.43 8.91
N ASP A 114 4.42 6.48 8.10
CA ASP A 114 3.29 7.39 7.80
C ASP A 114 2.15 6.64 7.10
N ILE A 115 2.48 5.74 6.18
CA ILE A 115 1.50 4.95 5.44
C ILE A 115 0.87 3.88 6.30
N CYS A 116 1.67 3.18 7.10
CA CYS A 116 1.14 2.20 8.04
C CYS A 116 0.19 2.86 9.05
N ALA A 117 0.52 4.07 9.53
CA ALA A 117 -0.34 4.85 10.41
C ALA A 117 -1.64 5.26 9.71
N GLU A 118 -1.60 5.69 8.45
CA GLU A 118 -2.79 5.96 7.65
C GLU A 118 -3.67 4.71 7.48
N MET A 119 -3.07 3.56 7.16
CA MET A 119 -3.76 2.27 7.01
C MET A 119 -4.46 1.86 8.31
N TYR A 120 -3.76 1.99 9.45
CA TYR A 120 -4.33 1.71 10.77
C TYR A 120 -5.52 2.64 11.09
N ASN A 121 -5.37 3.95 10.86
CA ASN A 121 -6.42 4.94 11.08
C ASN A 121 -7.64 4.74 10.16
N LYS A 122 -7.46 4.05 9.03
CA LYS A 122 -8.54 3.64 8.10
C LYS A 122 -9.08 2.23 8.40
N HIS A 123 -8.82 1.70 9.58
CA HIS A 123 -9.37 0.44 10.08
C HIS A 123 -8.99 -0.81 9.28
N ILE A 124 -7.76 -0.87 8.74
CA ILE A 124 -7.29 -2.05 8.00
C ILE A 124 -7.26 -3.35 8.83
N ILE A 125 -7.17 -3.28 10.16
CA ILE A 125 -7.13 -4.47 11.02
C ILE A 125 -8.40 -5.32 10.85
N ALA A 126 -9.57 -4.70 10.65
CA ALA A 126 -10.84 -5.40 10.53
C ALA A 126 -10.88 -6.39 9.35
N PRO A 127 -10.56 -6.01 8.09
CA PRO A 127 -10.48 -6.98 7.00
C PRO A 127 -9.36 -8.01 7.18
N LEU A 128 -8.19 -7.63 7.73
CA LEU A 128 -7.09 -8.58 7.97
C LEU A 128 -7.47 -9.68 8.95
N GLN A 129 -8.21 -9.33 10.01
CA GLN A 129 -8.72 -10.29 11.00
C GLN A 129 -9.58 -11.39 10.34
N MET A 130 -10.37 -11.02 9.33
CA MET A 130 -11.23 -11.96 8.61
C MET A 130 -10.45 -12.91 7.68
N PHE A 131 -9.24 -12.55 7.28
CA PHE A 131 -8.42 -13.39 6.40
C PHE A 131 -7.67 -14.49 7.15
N ILE A 132 -7.28 -14.25 8.40
CA ILE A 132 -6.55 -15.23 9.23
C ILE A 132 -7.22 -16.62 9.25
N PRO A 133 -8.52 -16.75 9.63
CA PRO A 133 -9.17 -18.06 9.65
C PRO A 133 -9.37 -18.65 8.25
N LYS A 134 -9.61 -17.81 7.22
CA LYS A 134 -9.75 -18.26 5.83
C LYS A 134 -8.47 -18.91 5.34
N ILE A 135 -7.35 -18.20 5.48
CA ILE A 135 -6.01 -18.68 5.07
C ILE A 135 -5.65 -19.94 5.86
N SER A 136 -5.88 -19.95 7.18
CA SER A 136 -5.61 -21.13 8.02
C SER A 136 -6.38 -22.37 7.54
N THR A 137 -7.67 -22.20 7.24
CA THR A 137 -8.54 -23.31 6.79
C THR A 137 -8.07 -23.86 5.45
N THR A 138 -7.81 -22.97 4.48
CA THR A 138 -7.34 -23.37 3.16
C THR A 138 -5.95 -24.00 3.20
N LEU A 139 -5.05 -23.48 4.05
CA LEU A 139 -3.72 -24.06 4.26
C LEU A 139 -3.81 -25.48 4.81
N SER A 140 -4.63 -25.72 5.83
CA SER A 140 -4.84 -27.06 6.38
C SER A 140 -5.37 -28.04 5.32
N GLN A 141 -6.33 -27.61 4.49
CA GLN A 141 -6.85 -28.43 3.38
C GLN A 141 -5.77 -28.82 2.38
N PHE A 142 -4.87 -27.89 2.02
CA PHE A 142 -3.76 -28.19 1.12
C PHE A 142 -2.73 -29.13 1.74
N LEU A 143 -2.47 -29.00 3.04
CA LEU A 143 -1.51 -29.85 3.75
C LEU A 143 -2.02 -31.28 3.98
N GLU A 144 -3.33 -31.44 4.23
CA GLU A 144 -3.99 -32.73 4.41
C GLU A 144 -4.23 -33.44 3.08
N SER A 145 -4.56 -32.71 2.02
CA SER A 145 -4.90 -33.26 0.71
C SER A 145 -4.32 -32.43 -0.45
N PRO A 146 -2.99 -32.47 -0.70
CA PRO A 146 -2.34 -31.59 -1.69
C PRO A 146 -2.85 -31.71 -3.14
N LYS A 147 -3.60 -32.77 -3.46
CA LYS A 147 -4.14 -33.04 -4.80
C LYS A 147 -5.49 -32.36 -5.09
N THR A 148 -6.13 -31.77 -4.09
CA THR A 148 -7.48 -31.17 -4.26
C THR A 148 -7.46 -29.80 -4.90
N ALA A 149 -6.31 -29.12 -4.91
CA ALA A 149 -6.18 -27.78 -5.49
C ALA A 149 -5.08 -27.73 -6.56
N PRO A 150 -5.36 -27.14 -7.73
CA PRO A 150 -4.35 -26.81 -8.72
C PRO A 150 -3.16 -26.03 -8.12
N GLU A 151 -1.94 -26.27 -8.60
CA GLU A 151 -0.71 -25.65 -8.08
C GLU A 151 -0.77 -24.11 -8.11
N ASN A 152 -1.37 -23.54 -9.15
CA ASN A 152 -1.58 -22.09 -9.25
C ASN A 152 -2.51 -21.55 -8.15
N ALA A 153 -3.55 -22.29 -7.77
CA ALA A 153 -4.44 -21.90 -6.68
C ALA A 153 -3.71 -21.92 -5.32
N GLN A 154 -2.85 -22.91 -5.10
CA GLN A 154 -2.02 -22.98 -3.90
C GLN A 154 -1.07 -21.78 -3.80
N LYS A 155 -0.40 -21.47 -4.94
CA LYS A 155 0.50 -20.31 -5.04
C LYS A 155 -0.21 -19.00 -4.69
N VAL A 156 -1.42 -18.77 -5.21
CA VAL A 156 -2.21 -17.56 -4.90
C VAL A 156 -2.48 -17.44 -3.40
N VAL A 157 -2.83 -18.54 -2.73
CA VAL A 157 -3.08 -18.53 -1.27
C VAL A 157 -1.79 -18.24 -0.49
N TYR A 158 -0.66 -18.79 -0.90
CA TYR A 158 0.64 -18.54 -0.26
C TYR A 158 1.11 -17.09 -0.43
N GLU A 159 0.91 -16.51 -1.62
CA GLU A 159 1.17 -15.09 -1.89
C GLU A 159 0.22 -14.18 -1.11
N PHE A 160 -1.05 -14.55 -1.01
CA PHE A 160 -2.01 -13.82 -0.20
C PHE A 160 -1.66 -13.86 1.29
N ALA A 161 -1.22 -15.02 1.80
CA ALA A 161 -0.70 -15.15 3.17
C ALA A 161 0.54 -14.28 3.41
N ASP A 162 1.48 -14.27 2.47
CA ASP A 162 2.66 -13.40 2.54
C ASP A 162 2.27 -11.91 2.64
N ASN A 163 1.29 -11.49 1.84
CA ASN A 163 0.78 -10.12 1.86
C ASN A 163 0.17 -9.77 3.22
N VAL A 164 -0.72 -10.62 3.75
CA VAL A 164 -1.39 -10.39 5.04
C VAL A 164 -0.38 -10.35 6.18
N ILE A 165 0.53 -11.31 6.26
CA ILE A 165 1.55 -11.38 7.32
C ILE A 165 2.47 -10.16 7.26
N THR A 166 2.91 -9.76 6.07
CA THR A 166 3.77 -8.59 5.90
C THR A 166 3.07 -7.31 6.32
N ILE A 167 1.80 -7.12 5.98
CA ILE A 167 1.03 -5.94 6.42
C ILE A 167 0.91 -5.93 7.94
N LEU A 168 0.57 -7.05 8.58
CA LEU A 168 0.49 -7.15 10.04
C LEU A 168 1.80 -6.79 10.73
N TRP A 169 2.93 -7.23 10.17
CA TRP A 169 4.26 -6.91 10.67
C TRP A 169 4.58 -5.41 10.54
N CYS A 170 4.37 -4.83 9.36
CA CYS A 170 4.59 -3.39 9.19
C CYS A 170 3.69 -2.54 10.12
N LEU A 171 2.47 -2.99 10.41
CA LEU A 171 1.57 -2.33 11.36
C LEU A 171 2.09 -2.46 12.80
N SER A 172 2.62 -3.61 13.21
CA SER A 172 3.12 -3.82 14.57
C SER A 172 4.35 -2.95 14.89
N GLU A 173 5.17 -2.66 13.88
CA GLU A 173 6.32 -1.74 14.02
C GLU A 173 5.92 -0.25 14.06
N THR A 174 4.66 0.11 13.78
CA THR A 174 4.26 1.51 13.57
C THR A 174 3.99 2.28 14.85
N SER A 175 3.28 1.68 15.80
CA SER A 175 2.95 2.32 17.08
C SER A 175 2.47 1.29 18.09
N ASN A 176 2.56 1.60 19.39
CA ASN A 176 2.04 0.74 20.45
C ASN A 176 0.54 0.43 20.29
N LYS A 177 -0.25 1.36 19.75
CA LYS A 177 -1.69 1.13 19.49
C LYS A 177 -1.91 0.08 18.40
N ALA A 178 -1.15 0.19 17.30
CA ALA A 178 -1.21 -0.77 16.21
C ALA A 178 -0.68 -2.14 16.64
N LEU A 179 0.45 -2.17 17.38
CA LEU A 179 1.00 -3.39 17.98
C LEU A 179 -0.02 -4.11 18.87
N ASN A 180 -0.67 -3.39 19.79
CA ASN A 180 -1.67 -3.99 20.68
C ASN A 180 -2.85 -4.57 19.88
N ALA A 181 -3.34 -3.86 18.86
CA ALA A 181 -4.40 -4.35 18.00
C ALA A 181 -4.00 -5.60 17.20
N VAL A 182 -2.74 -5.70 16.77
CA VAL A 182 -2.20 -6.91 16.11
C VAL A 182 -2.09 -8.07 17.09
N ASN A 183 -1.65 -7.82 18.32
CA ASN A 183 -1.56 -8.85 19.38
C ASN A 183 -2.93 -9.43 19.76
N GLU A 184 -4.00 -8.63 19.72
CA GLU A 184 -5.37 -9.09 19.96
C GLU A 184 -5.87 -10.10 18.92
N LEU A 185 -5.24 -10.17 17.74
CA LEU A 185 -5.59 -11.14 16.69
C LEU A 185 -5.15 -12.58 17.02
N SER A 186 -4.39 -12.79 18.10
CA SER A 186 -3.92 -14.12 18.53
C SER A 186 -3.22 -14.88 17.40
N LEU A 187 -2.21 -14.26 16.77
CA LEU A 187 -1.56 -14.76 15.56
C LEU A 187 -0.70 -16.01 15.75
N VAL A 188 -0.37 -16.41 16.99
CA VAL A 188 0.58 -17.50 17.25
C VAL A 188 0.20 -18.81 16.55
N PRO A 189 -1.04 -19.34 16.66
CA PRO A 189 -1.40 -20.58 15.95
C PRO A 189 -1.34 -20.43 14.43
N PHE A 190 -1.74 -19.25 13.93
CA PHE A 190 -1.70 -18.93 12.51
C PHE A 190 -0.26 -18.96 11.97
N LEU A 191 0.67 -18.23 12.58
CA LEU A 191 2.07 -18.17 12.15
C LEU A 191 2.78 -19.53 12.32
N MET A 192 2.52 -20.22 13.43
CA MET A 192 3.11 -21.54 13.70
C MET A 192 2.71 -22.58 12.65
N SER A 193 1.52 -22.48 12.06
CA SER A 193 1.08 -23.42 11.02
C SER A 193 2.03 -23.41 9.78
N PHE A 194 2.56 -22.24 9.42
CA PHE A 194 3.54 -22.10 8.35
C PHE A 194 4.92 -22.63 8.76
N LEU A 195 5.36 -22.35 9.99
CA LEU A 195 6.67 -22.76 10.48
C LEU A 195 6.79 -24.28 10.66
N ILE A 196 5.72 -24.91 11.16
CA ILE A 196 5.65 -26.37 11.32
C ILE A 196 5.68 -27.06 9.94
N SER A 197 5.04 -26.44 8.94
CA SER A 197 4.91 -26.99 7.59
C SER A 197 6.00 -26.51 6.63
N ARG A 198 7.10 -25.95 7.14
CA ARG A 198 8.12 -25.25 6.34
C ARG A 198 8.70 -26.05 5.18
N ASP A 199 8.80 -27.38 5.32
CA ASP A 199 9.37 -28.25 4.30
C ASP A 199 8.42 -28.49 3.11
N ARG A 200 7.16 -28.04 3.23
CA ARG A 200 6.10 -28.20 2.22
C ARG A 200 5.63 -26.87 1.64
N LEU A 201 6.20 -25.75 2.08
CA LEU A 201 5.73 -24.41 1.74
C LEU A 201 6.82 -23.60 1.05
N PRO A 202 6.45 -22.59 0.24
CA PRO A 202 7.41 -21.66 -0.33
C PRO A 202 8.23 -20.97 0.77
N ILE A 203 9.55 -20.87 0.57
CA ILE A 203 10.45 -20.28 1.54
C ILE A 203 10.09 -18.82 1.87
N THR A 204 9.52 -18.09 0.92
CA THR A 204 9.06 -16.71 1.10
C THR A 204 7.97 -16.63 2.17
N THR A 205 6.94 -17.45 2.06
CA THR A 205 5.82 -17.50 3.02
C THR A 205 6.29 -17.92 4.40
N VAL A 206 7.17 -18.92 4.49
CA VAL A 206 7.77 -19.36 5.77
C VAL A 206 8.60 -18.25 6.41
N THR A 207 9.42 -17.55 5.60
CA THR A 207 10.27 -16.45 6.08
C THR A 207 9.43 -15.30 6.62
N SER A 208 8.34 -14.95 5.94
CA SER A 208 7.43 -13.91 6.43
C SER A 208 6.74 -14.31 7.73
N ALA A 209 6.31 -15.57 7.88
CA ALA A 209 5.74 -16.07 9.12
C ALA A 209 6.74 -16.12 10.29
N GLY A 210 8.05 -16.20 10.00
CA GLY A 210 9.12 -16.23 10.99
C GLY A 210 9.59 -14.87 11.49
N LYS A 211 9.05 -13.76 10.96
CA LYS A 211 9.40 -12.42 11.42
C LYS A 211 8.87 -12.17 12.84
N PRO A 212 9.59 -11.42 13.68
CA PRO A 212 9.08 -10.99 14.98
C PRO A 212 7.92 -10.01 14.76
N LEU A 213 6.75 -10.35 15.28
CA LEU A 213 5.52 -9.55 15.23
C LEU A 213 5.30 -8.81 16.54
#